data_AF-A0A954RTR9-F1
#
_entry.id   AF-A0A954RTR9-F1
#
_cell.length_a   1.000
_cell.length_b   1.000
_cell.length_c   1.000
_cell.angle_alpha   90.00
_cell.angle_beta   90.00
_cell.angle_gamma   90.00
#
_symmetry.space_group_name_H-M   'P 1'
#
loop_
_entity.id
_entity.type
_entity.pdbx_description
1 polymer ?
#
loop_
_entity_poly.entity_id
_entity_poly.type
_entity_poly.pdbx_seq_one_letter_code
_entity_poly.pdbx_strand_id
1 'polypeptide(L)'
;MSQVNLKAVESATTPDSNGNCTASVTSGEPLAIPRRRGWGILDNRALAPALITCILLTGQLTFGFLESWTRTFLAIGTAIICESALGLLMSQRIPHLASAYISGISVGILVRSPFYWPYALCATLSIASKYVLRYRNRHLWNPSNFGVSALLFMYPNVAASLSIQWGNSLWPMLVVWTLGSVIVGRLRRLHICVTYVTSFLTLSAVRSAITGTSYLANIAPLTGPMYQLFVFFMLTDPRTTLRNKRGQCVVAVLVAVVEMLLRLAEVIHAPYYALFLVGPAALAWELVMLTPPAREAHRPAKEAVAGEA
;
A
#
# COMPACT_ATOMS: atom_id res chain seq x y z
N MET A 1 -1.10 46.63 -11.61
CA MET A 1 -2.02 47.19 -12.61
C MET A 1 -2.24 46.16 -13.71
N SER A 2 -3.36 45.44 -13.67
CA SER A 2 -3.98 44.85 -14.87
C SER A 2 -5.47 44.64 -14.56
N GLN A 3 -6.28 45.10 -15.50
CA GLN A 3 -7.68 45.52 -15.40
C GLN A 3 -8.65 44.36 -15.06
N VAL A 4 -9.55 44.60 -14.12
CA VAL A 4 -10.74 43.77 -13.88
C VAL A 4 -11.83 44.23 -14.84
N ASN A 5 -12.18 43.38 -15.80
CA ASN A 5 -13.23 43.64 -16.77
C ASN A 5 -14.59 43.33 -16.13
N LEU A 6 -15.24 44.34 -15.55
CA LEU A 6 -16.64 44.26 -15.12
C LEU A 6 -17.52 44.27 -16.38
N LYS A 7 -17.99 43.09 -16.81
CA LYS A 7 -19.17 43.02 -17.67
C LYS A 7 -20.40 43.28 -16.80
N ALA A 8 -21.00 44.45 -17.01
CA ALA A 8 -22.32 44.79 -16.51
C ALA A 8 -23.33 43.74 -16.98
N VAL A 9 -24.12 43.22 -16.04
CA VAL A 9 -25.30 42.39 -16.34
C VAL A 9 -26.41 43.37 -16.72
N GLU A 10 -26.79 43.35 -17.97
CA GLU A 10 -27.89 44.15 -18.52
C GLU A 10 -29.21 43.51 -18.09
N SER A 11 -29.96 44.17 -17.21
CA SER A 11 -31.27 43.73 -16.74
C SER A 11 -32.34 44.13 -17.75
N ALA A 12 -32.87 43.18 -18.51
CA ALA A 12 -34.08 43.40 -19.29
C ALA A 12 -35.27 43.62 -18.34
N THR A 13 -35.85 44.81 -18.37
CA THR A 13 -37.06 45.19 -17.61
C THR A 13 -38.21 45.35 -18.60
N THR A 14 -39.21 44.48 -18.54
CA THR A 14 -40.52 44.70 -19.16
C THR A 14 -41.48 45.21 -18.10
N PRO A 15 -42.23 46.31 -18.34
CA PRO A 15 -43.12 46.88 -17.34
C PRO A 15 -44.48 46.16 -17.33
N ASP A 16 -44.99 45.86 -16.14
CA ASP A 16 -46.38 45.44 -15.94
C ASP A 16 -47.32 46.65 -15.80
N SER A 17 -48.58 46.47 -16.22
CA SER A 17 -49.60 47.50 -16.44
C SER A 17 -50.03 48.37 -15.25
N ASN A 18 -49.44 48.20 -14.06
CA ASN A 18 -49.79 48.95 -12.84
C ASN A 18 -48.60 49.67 -12.17
N GLY A 19 -47.47 49.87 -12.86
CA GLY A 19 -46.45 50.83 -12.44
C GLY A 19 -45.67 50.53 -11.15
N ASN A 20 -45.71 49.29 -10.64
CA ASN A 20 -44.92 48.89 -9.47
C ASN A 20 -43.70 48.05 -9.89
N CYS A 21 -42.50 48.56 -9.61
CA CYS A 21 -41.23 47.83 -9.76
C CYS A 21 -40.97 46.95 -8.53
N THR A 22 -41.24 45.65 -8.62
CA THR A 22 -40.70 44.67 -7.67
C THR A 22 -39.42 44.06 -8.22
N ALA A 23 -38.27 44.46 -7.66
CA ALA A 23 -36.99 43.85 -7.98
C ALA A 23 -36.91 42.43 -7.41
N SER A 24 -36.93 41.40 -8.27
CA SER A 24 -36.61 40.03 -7.86
C SER A 24 -35.10 39.89 -7.69
N VAL A 25 -34.64 39.84 -6.43
CA VAL A 25 -33.24 39.53 -6.10
C VAL A 25 -33.01 38.04 -6.34
N THR A 26 -32.45 37.68 -7.50
CA THR A 26 -31.87 36.36 -7.71
C THR A 26 -30.64 36.23 -6.83
N SER A 27 -30.71 35.38 -5.80
CA SER A 27 -29.57 34.99 -4.98
C SER A 27 -28.51 34.31 -5.85
N GLY A 28 -27.49 35.08 -6.26
CA GLY A 28 -26.33 34.51 -6.95
C GLY A 28 -25.65 33.50 -6.04
N GLU A 29 -25.48 32.27 -6.52
CA GLU A 29 -24.65 31.27 -5.83
C GLU A 29 -23.26 31.88 -5.57
N PRO A 30 -22.71 31.73 -4.35
CA PRO A 30 -21.38 32.24 -4.06
C PRO A 30 -20.38 31.53 -4.98
N LEU A 31 -19.71 32.32 -5.83
CA LEU A 31 -18.59 31.91 -6.66
C LEU A 31 -17.61 31.08 -5.82
N ALA A 32 -17.58 29.77 -6.10
CA ALA A 32 -16.66 28.85 -5.44
C ALA A 32 -15.22 29.27 -5.76
N ILE A 33 -14.57 29.94 -4.80
CA ILE A 33 -13.15 30.28 -4.89
C ILE A 33 -12.39 28.95 -5.03
N PRO A 34 -11.67 28.70 -6.13
CA PRO A 34 -10.88 27.48 -6.26
C PRO A 34 -9.83 27.51 -5.15
N ARG A 35 -10.03 26.62 -4.18
CA ARG A 35 -9.18 26.49 -3.00
C ARG A 35 -7.75 26.25 -3.51
N ARG A 36 -6.90 27.28 -3.44
CA ARG A 36 -5.48 27.20 -3.80
C ARG A 36 -4.92 25.96 -3.12
N ARG A 37 -4.50 24.98 -3.93
CA ARG A 37 -3.82 23.78 -3.48
C ARG A 37 -2.47 24.23 -2.95
N GLY A 38 -2.43 24.59 -1.66
CA GLY A 38 -1.23 25.05 -1.01
C GLY A 38 -0.12 24.04 -1.23
N TRP A 39 1.09 24.52 -1.50
CA TRP A 39 2.33 23.75 -1.51
C TRP A 39 2.72 23.24 -0.10
N GLY A 40 1.74 22.80 0.69
CA GLY A 40 1.95 22.32 2.05
C GLY A 40 1.95 20.80 2.09
N ILE A 41 3.13 20.22 2.33
CA ILE A 41 3.35 18.88 2.88
C ILE A 41 3.00 17.76 1.88
N LEU A 42 4.01 16.97 1.47
CA LEU A 42 3.95 15.82 0.55
C LEU A 42 2.53 15.22 0.41
N ASP A 43 2.01 15.17 -0.83
CA ASP A 43 0.80 14.41 -1.15
C ASP A 43 0.92 13.02 -0.48
N ASN A 44 -0.12 12.57 0.23
CA ASN A 44 -0.11 11.29 0.96
C ASN A 44 0.33 10.09 0.09
N ARG A 45 0.19 10.22 -1.23
CA ARG A 45 0.60 9.26 -2.25
C ARG A 45 2.12 9.10 -2.38
N ALA A 46 2.88 10.17 -2.09
CA ALA A 46 4.34 10.18 -2.15
C ALA A 46 5.00 9.66 -0.86
N LEU A 47 4.25 9.58 0.25
CA LEU A 47 4.79 9.16 1.55
C LEU A 47 5.33 7.71 1.53
N ALA A 48 4.61 6.78 0.92
CA ALA A 48 5.04 5.38 0.83
C ALA A 48 6.28 5.19 -0.07
N PRO A 49 6.33 5.76 -1.31
CA PRO A 49 7.56 5.83 -2.08
C PRO A 49 8.72 6.49 -1.32
N ALA A 50 8.48 7.61 -0.65
CA ALA A 50 9.52 8.33 0.08
C ALA A 50 10.09 7.49 1.23
N LEU A 51 9.23 6.78 1.99
CA LEU A 51 9.67 5.89 3.05
C LEU A 51 10.56 4.77 2.50
N ILE A 52 10.12 4.05 1.47
CA ILE A 52 10.87 2.90 0.96
C ILE A 52 12.19 3.33 0.32
N THR A 53 12.21 4.46 -0.38
CA THR A 53 13.44 5.03 -0.94
C THR A 53 14.37 5.51 0.18
N CYS A 54 13.84 6.11 1.25
CA CYS A 54 14.65 6.49 2.40
C CYS A 54 15.26 5.26 3.09
N ILE A 55 14.49 4.19 3.31
CA ILE A 55 15.01 2.94 3.87
C ILE A 55 16.10 2.36 2.98
N LEU A 56 15.90 2.37 1.65
CA LEU A 56 16.92 1.93 0.69
C LEU A 56 18.22 2.74 0.86
N LEU A 57 18.11 4.07 0.89
CA LEU A 57 19.26 4.97 1.00
C LEU A 57 19.98 4.80 2.34
N THR A 58 19.25 4.80 3.45
CA THR A 58 19.82 4.59 4.78
C THR A 58 20.52 3.24 4.86
N GLY A 59 19.88 2.16 4.39
CA GLY A 59 20.47 0.82 4.35
C GLY A 59 21.72 0.76 3.47
N GLN A 60 21.67 1.36 2.30
CA GLN A 60 22.80 1.34 1.36
C GLN A 60 24.01 2.11 1.86
N LEU A 61 23.79 3.31 2.42
CA LEU A 61 24.88 4.17 2.91
C LEU A 61 25.57 3.60 4.16
N THR A 62 24.88 2.76 4.92
CA THR A 62 25.41 2.24 6.19
C THR A 62 25.97 0.83 6.09
N PHE A 63 25.29 -0.07 5.36
CA PHE A 63 25.64 -1.50 5.32
C PHE A 63 25.81 -2.06 3.90
N GLY A 64 25.74 -1.24 2.84
CA GLY A 64 25.82 -1.73 1.47
C GLY A 64 24.68 -2.72 1.16
N PHE A 65 23.50 -2.37 1.64
CA PHE A 65 22.35 -3.26 1.73
C PHE A 65 21.91 -3.92 0.43
N LEU A 66 22.05 -3.25 -0.71
CA LEU A 66 21.71 -3.83 -2.01
C LEU A 66 22.73 -4.91 -2.38
N GLU A 67 22.23 -6.09 -2.73
CA GLU A 67 23.08 -7.14 -3.32
C GLU A 67 23.69 -6.69 -4.65
N SER A 68 22.90 -5.96 -5.45
CA SER A 68 23.35 -5.29 -6.67
C SER A 68 22.36 -4.23 -7.11
N TRP A 69 22.90 -3.09 -7.54
CA TRP A 69 22.14 -2.02 -8.20
C TRP A 69 21.44 -2.51 -9.46
N THR A 70 22.11 -3.32 -10.28
CA THR A 70 21.55 -3.80 -11.55
C THR A 70 20.35 -4.70 -11.33
N ARG A 71 20.37 -5.56 -10.30
CA ARG A 71 19.25 -6.44 -9.93
C ARG A 71 18.05 -5.66 -9.40
N THR A 72 18.30 -4.60 -8.63
CA THR A 72 17.23 -3.73 -8.11
C THR A 72 16.61 -2.90 -9.23
N PHE A 73 17.42 -2.32 -10.12
CA PHE A 73 16.90 -1.61 -11.29
C PHE A 73 16.14 -2.54 -12.24
N LEU A 74 16.59 -3.80 -12.39
CA LEU A 74 15.84 -4.82 -13.12
C LEU A 74 14.46 -5.05 -12.49
N ALA A 75 14.37 -5.26 -11.18
CA ALA A 75 13.09 -5.43 -10.49
C ALA A 75 12.15 -4.23 -10.68
N ILE A 76 12.67 -3.00 -10.58
CA ILE A 76 11.89 -1.77 -10.80
C ILE A 76 11.42 -1.66 -12.25
N GLY A 77 12.33 -1.87 -13.21
CA GLY A 77 12.02 -1.81 -14.64
C GLY A 77 10.98 -2.86 -15.03
N THR A 78 11.16 -4.11 -14.61
CA THR A 78 10.20 -5.19 -14.83
C THR A 78 8.85 -4.87 -14.21
N ALA A 79 8.81 -4.33 -12.99
CA ALA A 79 7.55 -3.94 -12.36
C ALA A 79 6.81 -2.85 -13.14
N ILE A 80 7.52 -1.81 -13.61
CA ILE A 80 6.92 -0.70 -14.38
C ILE A 80 6.42 -1.17 -15.74
N ILE A 81 7.22 -1.98 -16.45
CA ILE A 81 6.84 -2.54 -17.75
C ILE A 81 5.62 -3.45 -17.60
N CYS A 82 5.64 -4.36 -16.63
CA CYS A 82 4.53 -5.27 -16.35
C CYS A 82 3.26 -4.51 -15.96
N GLU A 83 3.36 -3.45 -15.14
CA GLU A 83 2.22 -2.63 -14.74
C GLU A 83 1.63 -1.89 -15.94
N SER A 84 2.48 -1.36 -16.82
CA SER A 84 2.03 -0.67 -18.02
C SER A 84 1.35 -1.63 -18.99
N ALA A 85 1.94 -2.81 -19.23
CA ALA A 85 1.39 -3.82 -20.12
C ALA A 85 0.06 -4.40 -19.61
N LEU A 86 -0.01 -4.83 -18.34
CA LEU A 86 -1.24 -5.36 -17.75
C LEU A 86 -2.30 -4.27 -17.55
N GLY A 87 -1.88 -3.05 -17.25
CA GLY A 87 -2.76 -1.89 -17.16
C GLY A 87 -3.46 -1.60 -18.48
N LEU A 88 -2.70 -1.59 -19.59
CA LEU A 88 -3.26 -1.43 -20.93
C LEU A 88 -4.16 -2.60 -21.31
N LEU A 89 -3.70 -3.84 -21.11
CA LEU A 89 -4.43 -5.03 -21.53
C LEU A 89 -5.75 -5.23 -20.77
N MET A 90 -5.71 -5.08 -19.44
CA MET A 90 -6.84 -5.45 -18.57
C MET A 90 -7.66 -4.26 -18.10
N SER A 91 -7.06 -3.06 -18.04
CA SER A 91 -7.75 -1.85 -17.54
C SER A 91 -7.90 -0.76 -18.60
N GLN A 92 -7.41 -0.98 -19.84
CA GLN A 92 -7.47 -0.03 -20.97
C GLN A 92 -6.85 1.34 -20.67
N ARG A 93 -5.99 1.42 -19.66
CA ARG A 93 -5.28 2.64 -19.24
C ARG A 93 -4.04 2.31 -18.43
N ILE A 94 -3.01 3.11 -18.56
CA ILE A 94 -1.80 2.98 -17.74
C ILE A 94 -2.12 3.50 -16.33
N PRO A 95 -2.07 2.66 -15.29
CA PRO A 95 -2.29 3.10 -13.91
C PRO A 95 -1.08 3.89 -13.41
N HIS A 96 -1.24 4.53 -12.26
CA HIS A 96 -0.18 5.34 -11.68
C HIS A 96 1.06 4.50 -11.30
N LEU A 97 2.18 4.75 -11.98
CA LEU A 97 3.39 3.94 -11.90
C LEU A 97 4.08 3.95 -10.53
N ALA A 98 3.76 4.90 -9.64
CA ALA A 98 4.32 4.86 -8.28
C ALA A 98 4.02 3.54 -7.55
N SER A 99 2.86 2.92 -7.76
CA SER A 99 2.58 1.62 -7.15
C SER A 99 3.51 0.52 -7.68
N ALA A 100 3.85 0.54 -8.96
CA ALA A 100 4.79 -0.40 -9.56
C ALA A 100 6.21 -0.15 -9.09
N TYR A 101 6.64 1.11 -9.01
CA TYR A 101 7.94 1.50 -8.45
C TYR A 101 8.11 0.99 -7.03
N ILE A 102 7.13 1.22 -6.14
CA ILE A 102 7.20 0.75 -4.76
C ILE A 102 7.28 -0.79 -4.72
N SER A 103 6.51 -1.49 -5.55
CA SER A 103 6.59 -2.95 -5.61
C SER A 103 7.94 -3.44 -6.10
N GLY A 104 8.50 -2.84 -7.15
CA GLY A 104 9.79 -3.22 -7.71
C GLY A 104 10.97 -2.92 -6.78
N ILE A 105 10.97 -1.75 -6.12
CA ILE A 105 12.02 -1.41 -5.15
C ILE A 105 11.91 -2.30 -3.91
N SER A 106 10.70 -2.63 -3.46
CA SER A 106 10.49 -3.61 -2.38
C SER A 106 11.06 -4.98 -2.76
N VAL A 107 10.86 -5.44 -3.99
CA VAL A 107 11.44 -6.70 -4.47
C VAL A 107 12.97 -6.64 -4.50
N GLY A 108 13.56 -5.57 -5.05
CA GLY A 108 15.03 -5.42 -5.09
C GLY A 108 15.70 -5.37 -3.72
N ILE A 109 14.99 -4.81 -2.74
CA ILE A 109 15.41 -4.75 -1.34
C ILE A 109 15.32 -6.12 -0.66
N LEU A 110 14.21 -6.85 -0.87
CA LEU A 110 13.86 -8.03 -0.07
C LEU A 110 14.36 -9.36 -0.64
N VAL A 111 14.51 -9.48 -1.96
CA VAL A 111 14.99 -10.71 -2.60
C VAL A 111 16.51 -10.74 -2.59
N ARG A 112 17.09 -11.90 -2.30
CA ARG A 112 18.52 -12.18 -2.43
C ARG A 112 18.73 -13.41 -3.30
N SER A 113 19.53 -13.27 -4.34
CA SER A 113 19.82 -14.32 -5.32
C SER A 113 21.03 -13.92 -6.19
N PRO A 114 21.96 -14.85 -6.47
CA PRO A 114 23.06 -14.58 -7.39
C PRO A 114 22.57 -14.36 -8.84
N PHE A 115 21.42 -14.92 -9.20
CA PHE A 115 20.82 -14.80 -10.53
C PHE A 115 19.93 -13.57 -10.66
N TYR A 116 19.79 -13.07 -11.89
CA TYR A 116 18.96 -11.92 -12.24
C TYR A 116 17.46 -12.25 -12.36
N TRP A 117 17.15 -13.43 -12.90
CA TRP A 117 15.76 -13.81 -13.21
C TRP A 117 14.83 -13.85 -11.98
N PRO A 118 15.25 -14.22 -10.75
CA PRO A 118 14.34 -14.24 -9.59
C PRO A 118 13.79 -12.86 -9.26
N TYR A 119 14.58 -11.81 -9.47
CA TYR A 119 14.15 -10.42 -9.27
C TYR A 119 13.07 -10.03 -10.28
N ALA A 120 13.28 -10.36 -11.56
CA ALA A 120 12.31 -10.10 -12.61
C ALA A 120 11.02 -10.93 -12.41
N LEU A 121 11.15 -12.21 -12.06
CA LEU A 121 10.00 -13.09 -11.78
C LEU A 121 9.21 -12.58 -10.59
N CYS A 122 9.86 -12.28 -9.47
CA CYS A 122 9.21 -11.77 -8.27
C CYS A 122 8.50 -10.44 -8.54
N ALA A 123 9.11 -9.53 -9.29
CA ALA A 123 8.47 -8.28 -9.71
C ALA A 123 7.24 -8.55 -10.58
N THR A 124 7.35 -9.47 -11.54
CA THR A 124 6.24 -9.87 -12.43
C THR A 124 5.09 -10.48 -11.63
N LEU A 125 5.37 -11.46 -10.75
CA LEU A 125 4.36 -12.08 -9.88
C LEU A 125 3.70 -11.05 -8.96
N SER A 126 4.48 -10.11 -8.43
CA SER A 126 3.96 -9.03 -7.60
C SER A 126 2.93 -8.20 -8.36
N ILE A 127 3.27 -7.74 -9.57
CA ILE A 127 2.37 -6.93 -10.38
C ILE A 127 1.20 -7.75 -10.92
N ALA A 128 1.44 -8.96 -11.42
CA ALA A 128 0.39 -9.85 -11.92
C ALA A 128 -0.68 -10.15 -10.85
N SER A 129 -0.27 -10.36 -9.59
CA SER A 129 -1.20 -10.55 -8.47
C SER A 129 -2.19 -9.40 -8.32
N LYS A 130 -1.78 -8.17 -8.69
CA LYS A 130 -2.67 -7.02 -8.67
C LYS A 130 -3.84 -7.25 -9.60
N TYR A 131 -3.70 -7.94 -10.72
CA TYR A 131 -4.75 -8.03 -11.73
C TYR A 131 -5.55 -9.32 -11.62
N VAL A 132 -4.86 -10.43 -11.33
CA VAL A 132 -5.47 -11.77 -11.27
C VAL A 132 -6.17 -12.01 -9.94
N LEU A 133 -5.53 -11.64 -8.82
CA LEU A 133 -6.02 -11.97 -7.47
C LEU A 133 -6.86 -10.84 -6.88
N ARG A 134 -7.98 -10.56 -7.55
CA ARG A 134 -8.95 -9.55 -7.12
C ARG A 134 -10.27 -10.18 -6.70
N TYR A 135 -10.88 -9.60 -5.67
CA TYR A 135 -12.27 -9.86 -5.30
C TYR A 135 -12.98 -8.54 -5.08
N ARG A 136 -14.14 -8.34 -5.74
CA ARG A 136 -14.95 -7.12 -5.68
C ARG A 136 -14.13 -5.83 -5.88
N ASN A 137 -13.31 -5.79 -6.93
CA ASN A 137 -12.42 -4.67 -7.28
C ASN A 137 -11.35 -4.31 -6.23
N ARG A 138 -11.06 -5.21 -5.27
CA ARG A 138 -9.93 -5.09 -4.34
C ARG A 138 -8.94 -6.22 -4.58
N HIS A 139 -7.67 -5.90 -4.45
CA HIS A 139 -6.59 -6.89 -4.48
C HIS A 139 -6.58 -7.60 -3.14
N LEU A 140 -6.58 -8.94 -3.16
CA LEU A 140 -6.65 -9.74 -1.94
C LEU A 140 -5.30 -9.82 -1.22
N TRP A 141 -4.21 -9.85 -1.98
CA TRP A 141 -2.84 -9.92 -1.45
C TRP A 141 -2.10 -8.60 -1.61
N ASN A 142 -1.18 -8.33 -0.69
CA ASN A 142 -0.16 -7.32 -0.88
C ASN A 142 0.75 -7.75 -2.05
N PRO A 143 0.90 -6.93 -3.11
CA PRO A 143 1.62 -7.31 -4.33
C PRO A 143 3.04 -7.83 -4.06
N SER A 144 3.83 -7.07 -3.31
CA SER A 144 5.21 -7.44 -3.00
C SER A 144 5.27 -8.66 -2.09
N ASN A 145 4.37 -8.76 -1.10
CA ASN A 145 4.32 -9.93 -0.22
C ASN A 145 3.97 -11.21 -1.01
N PHE A 146 3.03 -11.12 -1.95
CA PHE A 146 2.67 -12.22 -2.83
C PHE A 146 3.86 -12.67 -3.67
N GLY A 147 4.51 -11.74 -4.38
CA GLY A 147 5.64 -12.08 -5.24
C GLY A 147 6.79 -12.71 -4.47
N VAL A 148 7.15 -12.14 -3.31
CA VAL A 148 8.22 -12.68 -2.44
C VAL A 148 7.85 -14.06 -1.91
N SER A 149 6.64 -14.23 -1.36
CA SER A 149 6.20 -15.53 -0.83
C SER A 149 6.14 -16.61 -1.90
N ALA A 150 5.62 -16.27 -3.09
CA ALA A 150 5.55 -17.20 -4.22
C ALA A 150 6.94 -17.60 -4.72
N LEU A 151 7.86 -16.64 -4.87
CA LEU A 151 9.23 -16.92 -5.29
C LEU A 151 9.93 -17.85 -4.28
N LEU A 152 9.83 -17.55 -2.98
CA LEU A 152 10.48 -18.34 -1.93
C LEU A 152 9.89 -19.75 -1.81
N PHE A 153 8.61 -19.92 -2.10
CA PHE A 153 7.96 -21.22 -2.11
C PHE A 153 8.32 -22.05 -3.35
N MET A 154 8.32 -21.43 -4.53
CA MET A 154 8.58 -22.13 -5.80
C MET A 154 10.08 -22.42 -6.01
N TYR A 155 10.96 -21.52 -5.54
CA TYR A 155 12.40 -21.59 -5.79
C TYR A 155 13.23 -21.36 -4.51
N PRO A 156 13.03 -22.16 -3.46
CA PRO A 156 13.71 -22.00 -2.17
C PRO A 156 15.24 -22.17 -2.27
N ASN A 157 15.72 -22.94 -3.25
CA ASN A 157 17.16 -23.19 -3.46
C ASN A 157 17.88 -22.07 -4.22
N VAL A 158 17.13 -21.11 -4.77
CA VAL A 158 17.67 -20.07 -5.67
C VAL A 158 17.50 -18.67 -5.10
N ALA A 159 16.47 -18.47 -4.29
CA ALA A 159 16.16 -17.18 -3.69
C ALA A 159 16.01 -17.32 -2.17
N ALA A 160 16.55 -16.33 -1.47
CA ALA A 160 16.30 -16.11 -0.04
C ALA A 160 15.71 -14.73 0.17
N SER A 161 15.03 -14.54 1.31
CA SER A 161 14.71 -13.20 1.77
C SER A 161 15.92 -12.55 2.42
N LEU A 162 15.97 -11.23 2.36
CA LEU A 162 16.89 -10.42 3.13
C LEU A 162 16.88 -10.82 4.62
N SER A 163 18.04 -11.22 5.14
CA SER A 163 18.26 -11.63 6.53
C SER A 163 19.27 -10.75 7.28
N ILE A 164 19.74 -9.67 6.65
CA ILE A 164 20.71 -8.74 7.25
C ILE A 164 20.07 -8.05 8.45
N GLN A 165 20.80 -8.01 9.57
CA GLN A 165 20.48 -7.18 10.72
C GLN A 165 21.28 -5.89 10.66
N TRP A 166 20.76 -4.80 11.23
CA TRP A 166 21.63 -3.69 11.59
C TRP A 166 22.64 -4.27 12.57
N GLY A 167 23.95 -4.16 12.29
CA GLY A 167 24.99 -4.75 13.14
C GLY A 167 25.00 -4.16 14.56
N ASN A 168 26.17 -3.95 15.16
CA ASN A 168 26.22 -3.34 16.50
C ASN A 168 25.77 -1.85 16.54
N SER A 169 25.30 -1.29 15.42
CA SER A 169 24.83 0.10 15.32
C SER A 169 23.31 0.17 15.35
N LEU A 170 22.78 0.73 16.43
CA LEU A 170 21.34 0.96 16.61
C LEU A 170 20.82 2.18 15.85
N TRP A 171 21.70 3.07 15.37
CA TRP A 171 21.30 4.34 14.78
C TRP A 171 20.42 4.18 13.52
N PRO A 172 20.78 3.33 12.53
CA PRO A 172 19.96 3.16 11.32
C PRO A 172 18.61 2.51 11.62
N MET A 173 18.59 1.59 12.59
CA MET A 173 17.36 1.00 13.11
C MET A 173 16.40 2.07 13.65
N LEU A 174 16.91 2.98 14.50
CA LEU A 174 16.11 4.05 15.11
C LEU A 174 15.59 5.05 14.07
N VAL A 175 16.40 5.43 13.09
CA VAL A 175 15.99 6.31 12.00
C VAL A 175 14.81 5.71 11.22
N VAL A 176 14.89 4.41 10.88
CA VAL A 176 13.79 3.75 10.15
C VAL A 176 12.54 3.59 11.02
N TRP A 177 12.68 3.22 12.30
CA TRP A 177 11.53 3.12 13.22
C TRP A 177 10.83 4.46 13.41
N THR A 178 11.59 5.54 13.61
CA THR A 178 11.04 6.89 13.82
C THR A 178 10.34 7.39 12.55
N LEU A 179 11.01 7.34 11.40
CA LEU A 179 10.43 7.79 10.13
C LEU A 179 9.22 6.95 9.73
N GLY A 180 9.32 5.63 9.83
CA GLY A 180 8.23 4.70 9.54
C GLY A 180 7.01 4.97 10.43
N SER A 181 7.23 5.18 11.74
CA SER A 181 6.15 5.50 12.68
C SER A 181 5.49 6.85 12.36
N VAL A 182 6.26 7.89 12.04
CA VAL A 182 5.72 9.21 11.65
C VAL A 182 4.89 9.10 10.38
N ILE A 183 5.37 8.38 9.36
CA ILE A 183 4.67 8.23 8.08
C ILE A 183 3.38 7.41 8.26
N VAL A 184 3.45 6.25 8.92
CA VAL A 184 2.28 5.40 9.15
C VAL A 184 1.29 6.05 10.14
N GLY A 185 1.79 6.85 11.08
CA GLY A 185 0.98 7.72 11.95
C GLY A 185 0.17 8.74 11.14
N ARG A 186 0.80 9.42 10.16
CA ARG A 186 0.08 10.30 9.23
C ARG A 186 -0.97 9.56 8.40
N LEU A 187 -0.73 8.30 8.07
CA LEU A 187 -1.70 7.44 7.38
C LEU A 187 -2.79 6.88 8.29
N ARG A 188 -2.78 7.22 9.60
CA ARG A 188 -3.70 6.72 10.64
C ARG A 188 -3.72 5.18 10.75
N ARG A 189 -2.57 4.54 10.56
CA ARG A 189 -2.41 3.07 10.60
C ARG A 189 -1.41 2.59 11.65
N LEU A 190 -0.92 3.49 12.50
CA LEU A 190 0.06 3.19 13.54
C LEU A 190 -0.43 2.08 14.49
N HIS A 191 -1.73 2.02 14.76
CA HIS A 191 -2.33 1.00 15.63
C HIS A 191 -2.08 -0.42 15.11
N ILE A 192 -1.99 -0.65 13.78
CA ILE A 192 -1.68 -1.95 13.20
C ILE A 192 -0.23 -2.35 13.54
N CYS A 193 0.72 -1.42 13.32
CA CYS A 193 2.13 -1.63 13.66
C CYS A 193 2.31 -1.94 15.15
N VAL A 194 1.73 -1.10 16.02
CA VAL A 194 1.83 -1.26 17.47
C VAL A 194 1.25 -2.61 17.89
N THR A 195 0.04 -2.96 17.41
CA THR A 195 -0.61 -4.23 17.75
C THR A 195 0.24 -5.43 17.35
N TYR A 196 0.81 -5.41 16.14
CA TYR A 196 1.68 -6.49 15.68
C TYR A 196 2.98 -6.57 16.49
N VAL A 197 3.66 -5.44 16.72
CA VAL A 197 4.90 -5.39 17.49
C VAL A 197 4.67 -5.89 18.93
N THR A 198 3.63 -5.43 19.60
CA THR A 198 3.31 -5.89 20.96
C THR A 198 3.00 -7.38 20.98
N SER A 199 2.21 -7.87 20.00
CA SER A 199 1.89 -9.29 19.89
C SER A 199 3.14 -10.12 19.62
N PHE A 200 4.02 -9.67 18.73
CA PHE A 200 5.27 -10.35 18.42
C PHE A 200 6.18 -10.43 19.65
N LEU A 201 6.31 -9.36 20.43
CA LEU A 201 7.11 -9.37 21.66
C LEU A 201 6.52 -10.33 22.71
N THR A 202 5.22 -10.28 22.95
CA THR A 202 4.55 -11.19 23.89
C THR A 202 4.68 -12.65 23.44
N LEU A 203 4.41 -12.95 22.17
CA LEU A 203 4.53 -14.30 21.62
C LEU A 203 5.98 -14.79 21.53
N SER A 204 6.96 -13.88 21.43
CA SER A 204 8.39 -14.22 21.50
C SER A 204 8.80 -14.66 22.90
N ALA A 205 8.19 -14.10 23.94
CA ALA A 205 8.39 -14.56 25.32
C ALA A 205 7.80 -15.97 25.51
N VAL A 206 6.60 -16.21 24.97
CA VAL A 206 6.00 -17.56 24.97
C VAL A 206 6.88 -18.54 24.19
N ARG A 207 7.35 -18.16 23.00
CA ARG A 207 8.25 -19.00 22.20
C ARG A 207 9.54 -19.31 22.96
N SER A 208 10.15 -18.32 23.59
CA SER A 208 11.34 -18.47 24.42
C SER A 208 11.13 -19.48 25.55
N ALA A 209 9.97 -19.45 26.20
CA ALA A 209 9.61 -20.43 27.23
C ALA A 209 9.42 -21.85 26.67
N ILE A 210 8.89 -22.00 25.45
CA ILE A 210 8.69 -23.30 24.80
C ILE A 210 10.01 -23.90 24.29
N THR A 211 10.85 -23.11 23.61
CA THR A 211 12.06 -23.60 22.93
C THR A 211 13.30 -23.58 23.82
N GLY A 212 13.24 -22.94 24.99
CA GLY A 212 14.39 -22.73 25.87
C GLY A 212 15.46 -21.78 25.31
N THR A 213 15.19 -21.12 24.17
CA THR A 213 16.12 -20.17 23.54
C THR A 213 16.00 -18.79 24.16
N SER A 214 17.09 -18.00 24.12
CA SER A 214 17.10 -16.64 24.67
C SER A 214 15.98 -15.76 24.08
N TYR A 215 15.24 -15.07 24.96
CA TYR A 215 14.21 -14.12 24.55
C TYR A 215 14.78 -13.04 23.60
N LEU A 216 16.01 -12.58 23.85
CA LEU A 216 16.68 -11.59 23.00
C LEU A 216 16.92 -12.12 21.59
N ALA A 217 17.33 -13.38 21.46
CA ALA A 217 17.47 -14.04 20.15
C ALA A 217 16.11 -14.14 19.42
N ASN A 218 15.03 -14.34 20.18
CA ASN A 218 13.70 -14.44 19.61
C ASN A 218 13.14 -13.11 19.09
N ILE A 219 13.51 -11.99 19.73
CA ILE A 219 13.10 -10.64 19.29
C ILE A 219 14.04 -10.00 18.27
N ALA A 220 15.27 -10.51 18.15
CA ALA A 220 16.28 -9.99 17.22
C ALA A 220 15.77 -9.76 15.78
N PRO A 221 14.90 -10.61 15.19
CA PRO A 221 14.38 -10.35 13.85
C PRO A 221 13.70 -8.98 13.70
N LEU A 222 13.04 -8.47 14.75
CA LEU A 222 12.32 -7.20 14.73
C LEU A 222 13.25 -5.99 14.57
N THR A 223 14.51 -6.12 14.94
CA THR A 223 15.50 -5.06 14.74
C THR A 223 15.89 -4.97 13.27
N GLY A 224 15.82 -6.05 12.51
CA GLY A 224 16.27 -6.08 11.12
C GLY A 224 15.41 -5.24 10.16
N PRO A 225 16.02 -4.64 9.12
CA PRO A 225 15.32 -3.87 8.09
C PRO A 225 14.23 -4.66 7.36
N MET A 226 14.37 -5.99 7.24
CA MET A 226 13.33 -6.87 6.71
C MET A 226 12.01 -6.72 7.48
N TYR A 227 12.07 -6.79 8.82
CA TYR A 227 10.90 -6.66 9.68
C TYR A 227 10.33 -5.24 9.66
N GLN A 228 11.20 -4.22 9.65
CA GLN A 228 10.74 -2.84 9.58
C GLN A 228 9.95 -2.58 8.29
N LEU A 229 10.44 -3.08 7.15
CA LEU A 229 9.72 -3.01 5.87
C LEU A 229 8.42 -3.81 5.91
N PHE A 230 8.45 -5.02 6.44
CA PHE A 230 7.26 -5.84 6.59
C PHE A 230 6.18 -5.10 7.41
N VAL A 231 6.54 -4.56 8.57
CA VAL A 231 5.61 -3.87 9.48
C VAL A 231 5.08 -2.57 8.88
N PHE A 232 5.94 -1.71 8.34
CA PHE A 232 5.51 -0.38 7.87
C PHE A 232 4.97 -0.34 6.44
N PHE A 233 5.28 -1.35 5.62
CA PHE A 233 4.92 -1.33 4.21
C PHE A 233 3.99 -2.48 3.81
N MET A 234 4.29 -3.71 4.23
CA MET A 234 3.49 -4.86 3.81
C MET A 234 2.22 -5.03 4.64
N LEU A 235 2.37 -5.04 5.97
CA LEU A 235 1.28 -5.27 6.91
C LEU A 235 0.28 -4.10 6.94
N THR A 236 0.75 -2.87 6.79
CA THR A 236 -0.08 -1.66 6.83
C THR A 236 -0.60 -1.19 5.47
N ASP A 237 -0.49 -2.01 4.43
CA ASP A 237 -0.97 -1.63 3.10
C ASP A 237 -2.48 -1.31 3.12
N PRO A 238 -2.89 -0.07 2.75
CA PRO A 238 -4.28 0.33 2.78
C PRO A 238 -5.19 -0.49 1.87
N ARG A 239 -4.65 -1.08 0.80
CA ARG A 239 -5.46 -1.80 -0.20
C ARG A 239 -5.86 -3.19 0.29
N THR A 240 -5.07 -3.79 1.18
CA THR A 240 -5.19 -5.20 1.59
C THR A 240 -5.58 -5.36 3.06
N THR A 241 -5.78 -4.25 3.76
CA THR A 241 -6.29 -4.24 5.14
C THR A 241 -7.81 -4.12 5.20
N LEU A 242 -8.37 -4.62 6.30
CA LEU A 242 -9.79 -4.49 6.64
C LEU A 242 -10.21 -3.02 6.78
N ARG A 243 -11.50 -2.71 6.66
CA ARG A 243 -12.04 -1.36 6.85
C ARG A 243 -12.11 -0.97 8.33
N ASN A 244 -12.52 -1.90 9.18
CA ASN A 244 -12.71 -1.66 10.62
C ASN A 244 -11.39 -1.73 11.39
N LYS A 245 -11.11 -0.73 12.25
CA LYS A 245 -9.89 -0.67 13.08
C LYS A 245 -9.71 -1.91 13.97
N ARG A 246 -10.80 -2.38 14.61
CA ARG A 246 -10.78 -3.58 15.45
C ARG A 246 -10.39 -4.82 14.62
N GLY A 247 -10.96 -4.96 13.42
CA GLY A 247 -10.60 -6.04 12.50
C GLY A 247 -9.12 -5.99 12.12
N GLN A 248 -8.60 -4.79 11.81
CA GLN A 248 -7.17 -4.62 11.50
C GLN A 248 -6.26 -5.07 12.65
N CYS A 249 -6.62 -4.76 13.91
CA CYS A 249 -5.89 -5.24 15.08
C CYS A 249 -5.98 -6.77 15.22
N VAL A 250 -7.16 -7.36 15.05
CA VAL A 250 -7.34 -8.83 15.09
C VAL A 250 -6.48 -9.51 14.04
N VAL A 251 -6.47 -9.00 12.81
CA VAL A 251 -5.61 -9.54 11.73
C VAL A 251 -4.13 -9.41 12.08
N ALA A 252 -3.70 -8.28 12.64
CA ALA A 252 -2.31 -8.11 13.07
C ALA A 252 -1.90 -9.14 14.14
N VAL A 253 -2.76 -9.41 15.13
CA VAL A 253 -2.55 -10.47 16.14
C VAL A 253 -2.48 -11.84 15.47
N LEU A 254 -3.43 -12.16 14.59
CA LEU A 254 -3.48 -13.45 13.89
C LEU A 254 -2.23 -13.67 13.03
N VAL A 255 -1.74 -12.64 12.34
CA VAL A 255 -0.48 -12.71 11.59
C VAL A 255 0.68 -13.02 12.54
N ALA A 256 0.78 -12.36 13.69
CA ALA A 256 1.84 -12.65 14.68
C ALA A 256 1.73 -14.08 15.27
N VAL A 257 0.51 -14.59 15.49
CA VAL A 257 0.27 -15.96 15.94
C VAL A 257 0.71 -16.97 14.89
N VAL A 258 0.26 -16.82 13.64
CA VAL A 258 0.64 -17.72 12.54
C VAL A 258 2.15 -17.67 12.32
N GLU A 259 2.75 -16.49 12.40
CA GLU A 259 4.19 -16.35 12.33
C GLU A 259 4.91 -17.10 13.45
N MET A 260 4.46 -16.97 14.70
CA MET A 260 5.03 -17.72 15.83
C MET A 260 4.96 -19.23 15.57
N LEU A 261 3.83 -19.74 15.10
CA LEU A 261 3.64 -21.15 14.77
C LEU A 261 4.59 -21.61 13.65
N LEU A 262 4.70 -20.81 12.58
CA LEU A 262 5.63 -21.09 11.48
C LEU A 262 7.09 -21.09 11.95
N ARG A 263 7.45 -20.21 12.90
CA ARG A 263 8.79 -20.17 13.50
C ARG A 263 9.07 -21.38 14.38
N LEU A 264 8.07 -21.88 15.11
CA LEU A 264 8.18 -23.14 15.85
C LEU A 264 8.36 -24.34 14.90
N ALA A 265 7.77 -24.27 13.71
CA ALA A 265 7.96 -25.24 12.62
C ALA A 265 9.23 -24.98 11.78
N GLU A 266 10.16 -24.15 12.28
CA GLU A 266 11.45 -23.83 11.64
C GLU A 266 11.35 -23.20 10.24
N VAL A 267 10.23 -22.58 9.90
CA VAL A 267 10.05 -21.88 8.63
C VAL A 267 10.80 -20.53 8.66
N ILE A 268 11.85 -20.44 7.87
CA ILE A 268 12.76 -19.27 7.81
C ILE A 268 12.01 -17.98 7.45
N HIS A 269 11.09 -18.05 6.49
CA HIS A 269 10.39 -16.90 5.91
C HIS A 269 8.99 -16.66 6.53
N ALA A 270 8.84 -17.01 7.81
CA ALA A 270 7.58 -16.98 8.56
C ALA A 270 6.73 -15.69 8.38
N PRO A 271 7.24 -14.45 8.50
CA PRO A 271 6.38 -13.26 8.45
C PRO A 271 5.67 -13.09 7.09
N TYR A 272 6.35 -13.41 5.98
CA TYR A 272 5.76 -13.31 4.64
C TYR A 272 4.62 -14.30 4.45
N TYR A 273 4.85 -15.55 4.83
CA TYR A 273 3.83 -16.60 4.76
C TYR A 273 2.67 -16.33 5.71
N ALA A 274 2.93 -15.82 6.92
CA ALA A 274 1.87 -15.47 7.86
C ALA A 274 0.92 -14.40 7.27
N LEU A 275 1.47 -13.32 6.69
CA LEU A 275 0.66 -12.31 6.02
C LEU A 275 0.00 -12.85 4.74
N PHE A 276 0.69 -13.72 4.00
CA PHE A 276 0.19 -14.36 2.79
C PHE A 276 -1.02 -15.25 3.06
N LEU A 277 -1.08 -15.90 4.22
CA LEU A 277 -2.18 -16.78 4.61
C LEU A 277 -3.32 -15.98 5.25
N VAL A 278 -3.03 -15.14 6.25
CA VAL A 278 -4.05 -14.49 7.07
C VAL A 278 -4.70 -13.29 6.35
N GLY A 279 -3.90 -12.46 5.68
CA GLY A 279 -4.36 -11.25 5.01
C GLY A 279 -5.51 -11.46 4.02
N PRO A 280 -5.35 -12.30 2.98
CA PRO A 280 -6.41 -12.55 2.00
C PRO A 280 -7.62 -13.26 2.60
N ALA A 281 -7.43 -14.19 3.55
CA ALA A 281 -8.52 -14.92 4.19
C ALA A 281 -9.43 -13.97 4.99
N ALA A 282 -8.82 -13.08 5.78
CA ALA A 282 -9.56 -12.06 6.53
C ALA A 282 -10.26 -11.06 5.60
N LEU A 283 -9.59 -10.61 4.53
CA LEU A 283 -10.17 -9.67 3.58
C LEU A 283 -11.30 -10.30 2.75
N ALA A 284 -11.15 -11.55 2.32
CA ALA A 284 -12.20 -12.29 1.63
C ALA A 284 -13.42 -12.47 2.53
N TRP A 285 -13.21 -12.85 3.81
CA TRP A 285 -14.28 -12.93 4.80
C TRP A 285 -15.03 -11.60 4.97
N GLU A 286 -14.30 -10.49 5.12
CA GLU A 286 -14.88 -9.15 5.20
C GLU A 286 -15.73 -8.84 3.97
N LEU A 287 -15.18 -9.12 2.78
CA LEU A 287 -15.84 -8.82 1.52
C LEU A 287 -17.10 -9.66 1.33
N VAL A 288 -17.12 -10.93 1.76
CA VAL A 288 -18.31 -11.80 1.71
C VAL A 288 -19.36 -11.34 2.72
N MET A 289 -18.97 -11.05 3.96
CA MET A 289 -19.90 -10.76 5.06
C MET A 289 -20.47 -9.34 5.05
N LEU A 290 -19.71 -8.34 4.61
CA LEU A 290 -20.08 -6.92 4.77
C LEU A 290 -20.62 -6.25 3.50
N THR A 291 -20.85 -7.01 2.42
CA THR A 291 -21.54 -6.48 1.25
C THR A 291 -22.55 -7.50 0.73
N PRO A 292 -23.86 -7.22 0.80
CA PRO A 292 -24.83 -7.90 -0.06
C PRO A 292 -24.34 -7.78 -1.50
N PRO A 293 -24.55 -8.79 -2.37
CA PRO A 293 -24.27 -8.63 -3.79
C PRO A 293 -25.02 -7.38 -4.25
N ALA A 294 -24.29 -6.38 -4.74
CA ALA A 294 -24.91 -5.24 -5.38
C ALA A 294 -25.76 -5.82 -6.50
N ARG A 295 -27.10 -5.72 -6.37
CA ARG A 295 -28.00 -5.85 -7.52
C ARG A 295 -27.37 -4.97 -8.60
N GLU A 296 -26.95 -5.60 -9.68
CA GLU A 296 -26.51 -4.89 -10.87
C GLU A 296 -27.58 -3.85 -11.17
N ALA A 297 -27.24 -2.58 -10.95
CA ALA A 297 -28.02 -1.48 -11.45
C ALA A 297 -27.81 -1.45 -12.97
N HIS A 298 -28.37 -2.44 -13.67
CA HIS A 298 -28.79 -2.27 -15.04
C HIS A 298 -29.86 -1.18 -15.01
N ARG A 299 -29.42 0.07 -15.16
CA ARG A 299 -30.24 1.09 -15.78
C ARG A 299 -30.03 0.91 -17.28
N PRO A 300 -30.95 0.26 -18.03
CA PRO A 300 -30.92 0.40 -19.48
C PRO A 300 -31.03 1.90 -19.79
N ALA A 301 -30.13 2.38 -20.65
CA ALA A 301 -30.24 3.70 -21.23
C ALA A 301 -31.55 3.75 -22.04
N LYS A 302 -32.61 4.28 -21.41
CA LYS A 302 -33.87 4.57 -22.10
C LYS A 302 -33.61 5.78 -22.99
N GLU A 303 -33.51 5.49 -24.29
CA GLU A 303 -33.98 6.28 -25.43
C GLU A 303 -34.32 7.76 -25.15
N ALA A 304 -33.49 8.65 -25.68
CA ALA A 304 -33.87 10.04 -25.94
C ALA A 304 -33.01 10.60 -27.07
N VAL A 305 -33.28 10.20 -28.32
CA VAL A 305 -33.36 11.09 -29.51
C VAL A 305 -34.21 10.36 -30.55
N ALA A 306 -35.53 10.46 -30.42
CA ALA A 306 -36.45 10.39 -31.53
C ALA A 306 -37.28 11.68 -31.45
N GLY A 307 -37.14 12.55 -32.44
CA GLY A 307 -37.94 13.76 -32.56
C GLY A 307 -37.12 15.00 -32.95
N GLU A 308 -36.76 15.08 -34.23
CA GLU A 308 -36.74 16.34 -34.98
C GLU A 308 -36.81 15.99 -36.47
N ALA A 309 -38.06 15.97 -36.96
CA ALA A 309 -38.44 16.17 -38.35
C ALA A 309 -39.50 17.28 -38.34
#